data_AF-A0A183GL24-F1
#
_entry.id   AF-A0A183GL24-F1
#
_cell.length_a   1.000
_cell.length_b   1.000
_cell.length_c   1.000
_cell.angle_alpha   90.00
_cell.angle_beta   90.00
_cell.angle_gamma   90.00
#
_symmetry.space_group_name_H-M   'P 1'
#
loop_
_entity.id
_entity.type
_entity.pdbx_description
1 polymer ?
#
loop_
_entity_poly.entity_id
_entity_poly.type
_entity_poly.pdbx_seq_one_letter_code
_entity_poly.pdbx_strand_id
1 'polypeptide(L)'
;LIRIYPDSDDTLRYLNTLYEGNSPYELDFWQPPTHVGAIVDVTVAPFDAPIFVRDLESKKLNYVVAVNDLEKQISGRRSVTGKKISMWIDAGIHAREWIAPATAMYIVHENRMWRKNRRPATCKRHHFHTVCCAGVDLNRNFDWFWSCKSVIV
;
A
#
# COMPACT_ATOMS: atom_id res chain seq x y z
N LEU A 1 6.14 -1.16 14.97
CA LEU A 1 7.55 -0.80 14.64
C LEU A 1 8.20 -0.24 15.89
N ILE A 2 9.28 -0.87 16.33
CA ILE A 2 10.07 -0.45 17.50
C ILE A 2 11.45 -0.04 17.00
N ARG A 3 11.87 1.18 17.36
CA ARG A 3 13.20 1.71 17.08
C ARG A 3 14.05 1.63 18.33
N ILE A 4 15.19 0.96 18.25
CA ILE A 4 16.11 0.69 19.36
C ILE A 4 17.41 1.44 19.13
N TYR A 5 17.96 2.02 20.20
CA TYR A 5 19.25 2.71 20.23
C TYR A 5 20.20 1.92 21.13
N PRO A 6 21.14 1.15 20.57
CA PRO A 6 22.12 0.40 21.35
C PRO A 6 23.20 1.35 21.88
N ASP A 7 23.20 1.57 23.19
CA ASP A 7 24.14 2.48 23.87
C ASP A 7 25.41 1.76 24.41
N SER A 8 25.42 0.42 24.42
CA SER A 8 26.52 -0.42 24.93
C SER A 8 26.83 -1.62 24.02
N ASP A 9 28.07 -2.13 24.06
CA ASP A 9 28.47 -3.33 23.30
C ASP A 9 27.63 -4.56 23.70
N ASP A 10 27.27 -4.68 24.98
CA ASP A 10 26.42 -5.78 25.47
C ASP A 10 25.02 -5.74 24.83
N THR A 11 24.48 -4.53 24.64
CA THR A 11 23.17 -4.34 24.01
C THR A 11 23.23 -4.68 22.52
N LEU A 12 24.31 -4.31 21.85
CA LEU A 12 24.52 -4.65 20.45
C LEU A 12 24.68 -6.16 20.24
N ARG A 13 25.45 -6.83 21.11
CA ARG A 13 25.60 -8.30 21.08
C ARG A 13 24.27 -9.00 21.23
N TYR A 14 23.43 -8.55 22.16
CA TYR A 14 22.08 -9.10 22.33
C TYR A 14 21.24 -8.93 21.05
N LEU A 15 21.24 -7.75 20.43
CA LEU A 15 20.53 -7.53 19.17
C LEU A 15 21.08 -8.40 18.02
N ASN A 16 22.40 -8.60 17.95
CA ASN A 16 23.00 -9.52 16.99
C ASN A 16 22.53 -10.97 17.21
N THR A 17 22.42 -11.44 18.46
CA THR A 17 21.90 -12.79 18.73
C THR A 17 20.44 -12.98 18.30
N LEU A 18 19.63 -11.92 18.38
CA LEU A 18 18.25 -11.93 17.88
C LEU A 18 18.20 -11.93 16.35
N TYR A 19 19.12 -11.23 15.68
CA TYR A 19 19.20 -11.18 14.22
C TYR A 19 19.72 -12.49 13.60
N GLU A 20 20.69 -13.14 14.23
CA GLU A 20 21.30 -14.40 13.76
C GLU A 20 20.38 -15.64 13.90
N GLY A 21 19.13 -15.44 14.33
CA GLY A 21 18.07 -16.46 14.23
C GLY A 21 17.82 -17.29 15.49
N ASN A 22 18.34 -16.88 16.65
CA ASN A 22 18.05 -17.55 17.94
C ASN A 22 17.01 -16.77 18.78
N SER A 23 16.02 -16.15 18.13
CA SER A 23 14.95 -15.41 18.81
C SER A 23 13.75 -16.33 19.12
N PRO A 24 13.16 -16.22 20.33
CA PRO A 24 11.90 -16.90 20.65
C PRO A 24 10.67 -16.20 20.05
N TYR A 25 10.86 -15.04 19.41
CA TYR A 25 9.82 -14.20 18.83
C TYR A 25 9.94 -14.17 17.31
N GLU A 26 8.82 -13.93 16.63
CA GLU A 26 8.82 -13.61 15.20
C GLU A 26 9.19 -12.13 14.99
N LEU A 27 10.47 -11.89 14.68
CA LEU A 27 11.06 -10.57 14.49
C LEU A 27 11.44 -10.36 13.02
N ASP A 28 11.10 -9.17 12.49
CA ASP A 28 11.51 -8.73 11.17
C ASP A 28 12.33 -7.44 11.28
N PHE A 29 13.60 -7.51 10.89
CA PHE A 29 14.55 -6.40 11.02
C PHE A 29 14.59 -5.57 9.74
N TRP A 30 14.10 -4.34 9.83
CA TRP A 30 14.13 -3.36 8.73
C TRP A 30 15.50 -2.69 8.64
N GLN A 31 16.12 -2.45 9.79
CA GLN A 31 17.49 -1.96 9.87
C GLN A 31 18.26 -2.83 10.87
N PRO A 32 19.19 -3.68 10.39
CA PRO A 32 19.93 -4.60 11.24
C PRO A 32 20.93 -3.88 12.16
N PRO A 33 21.29 -4.50 13.29
CA PRO A 33 22.34 -4.00 14.17
C PRO A 33 23.70 -3.94 13.44
N THR A 34 24.42 -2.82 13.60
CA THR A 34 25.74 -2.63 12.97
C THR A 34 26.81 -2.25 13.99
N HIS A 35 26.64 -1.12 14.68
CA HIS A 35 27.57 -0.63 15.71
C HIS A 35 26.80 0.08 16.84
N VAL A 36 27.49 0.31 17.97
CA VAL A 36 26.93 1.07 19.10
C VAL A 36 26.60 2.49 18.64
N GLY A 37 25.40 2.97 18.94
CA GLY A 37 24.85 4.25 18.48
C GLY A 37 24.11 4.19 17.14
N ALA A 38 24.17 3.08 16.39
CA ALA A 38 23.39 2.91 15.17
C ALA A 38 21.93 2.55 15.50
N ILE A 39 20.98 3.17 14.81
CA ILE A 39 19.56 2.86 15.00
C ILE A 39 19.25 1.45 14.49
N VAL A 40 18.40 0.74 15.23
CA VAL A 40 17.90 -0.60 14.87
C VAL A 40 16.39 -0.53 14.82
N ASP A 41 15.82 -0.83 13.65
CA ASP A 41 14.37 -0.81 13.43
C ASP A 41 13.87 -2.24 13.26
N VAL A 42 12.96 -2.65 14.14
CA VAL A 42 12.39 -4.00 14.16
C VAL A 42 10.87 -3.96 14.23
N THR A 43 10.23 -4.79 13.42
CA THR A 43 8.81 -5.09 13.51
C THR A 43 8.63 -6.42 14.22
N VAL A 44 7.62 -6.46 15.10
CA VAL A 44 7.30 -7.61 15.94
C VAL A 44 5.85 -7.97 15.69
N ALA A 45 5.57 -9.27 15.63
CA ALA A 45 4.19 -9.76 15.56
C ALA A 45 3.35 -9.18 16.74
N PRO A 46 2.08 -8.82 16.51
CA PRO A 46 1.25 -8.18 17.54
C PRO A 46 1.04 -9.04 18.79
N PHE A 47 1.12 -10.37 18.65
CA PHE A 47 1.03 -11.30 19.77
C PHE A 47 2.28 -11.27 20.68
N ASP A 48 3.46 -11.16 20.09
CA ASP A 48 4.75 -11.19 20.80
C ASP A 48 5.18 -9.79 21.30
N ALA A 49 4.64 -8.73 20.70
CA ALA A 49 4.97 -7.34 21.04
C ALA A 49 4.96 -7.01 22.55
N PRO A 50 3.92 -7.37 23.35
CA PRO A 50 3.94 -7.06 24.78
C PRO A 50 5.00 -7.84 25.55
N ILE A 51 5.35 -9.05 25.12
CA ILE A 51 6.39 -9.87 25.76
C ILE A 51 7.76 -9.28 25.42
N PHE A 52 7.98 -8.99 24.15
CA PHE A 52 9.22 -8.38 23.66
C PHE A 52 9.49 -7.01 24.31
N VAL A 53 8.48 -6.16 24.47
CA VAL A 53 8.63 -4.87 25.15
C VAL A 53 9.07 -5.04 26.61
N ARG A 54 8.52 -6.03 27.33
CA ARG A 54 8.95 -6.33 28.70
C ARG A 54 10.39 -6.84 28.75
N ASP A 55 10.80 -7.63 27.77
CA ASP A 55 12.20 -8.06 27.65
C ASP A 55 13.14 -6.88 27.40
N LEU A 56 12.77 -5.96 26.50
CA LEU A 56 13.53 -4.73 26.24
C LEU A 56 13.68 -3.87 27.52
N GLU A 57 12.61 -3.73 28.30
CA GLU A 57 12.62 -3.02 29.59
C GLU A 57 13.50 -3.73 30.62
N SER A 58 13.45 -5.07 30.69
CA SER A 58 14.28 -5.86 31.59
C SER A 58 15.78 -5.69 31.30
N LYS A 59 16.12 -5.53 30.02
CA LYS A 59 17.49 -5.29 29.53
C LYS A 59 17.88 -3.81 29.56
N LYS A 60 16.99 -2.91 30.01
CA LYS A 60 17.20 -1.46 30.07
C LYS A 60 17.63 -0.86 28.73
N LEU A 61 17.06 -1.35 27.64
CA LEU A 61 17.33 -0.85 26.30
C LEU A 61 16.61 0.47 26.07
N ASN A 62 17.28 1.42 25.41
CA ASN A 62 16.66 2.66 24.97
C ASN A 62 15.88 2.39 23.67
N TYR A 63 14.56 2.51 23.71
CA TYR A 63 13.70 2.26 22.57
C TYR A 63 12.55 3.27 22.46
N VAL A 64 12.07 3.45 21.23
CA VAL A 64 10.91 4.28 20.89
C VAL A 64 9.96 3.43 20.05
N VAL A 65 8.70 3.33 20.48
CA VAL A 65 7.68 2.68 19.64
C VAL A 65 7.18 3.67 18.60
N ALA A 66 7.76 3.58 17.40
CA ALA A 66 7.48 4.49 16.30
C ALA A 66 6.07 4.27 15.70
N VAL A 67 5.56 3.03 15.73
CA VAL A 67 4.21 2.69 15.26
C VAL A 67 3.60 1.66 16.21
N ASN A 68 2.67 2.11 17.06
CA ASN A 68 1.94 1.29 18.04
C ASN A 68 0.77 0.51 17.41
N ASP A 69 0.11 1.08 16.40
CA ASP A 69 -1.12 0.52 15.84
C ASP A 69 -1.22 0.86 14.35
N LEU A 70 -0.66 -0.03 13.52
CA LEU A 70 -0.73 0.07 12.07
C LEU A 70 -2.19 0.04 11.57
N GLU A 71 -3.07 -0.72 12.23
CA GLU A 71 -4.49 -0.80 11.87
C GLU A 71 -5.27 0.48 12.18
N LYS A 72 -4.96 1.18 13.27
CA LYS A 72 -5.60 2.47 13.60
C LYS A 72 -5.20 3.58 12.63
N GLN A 73 -3.97 3.54 12.12
CA GLN A 73 -3.52 4.46 11.07
C GLN A 73 -4.09 4.12 9.68
N ILE A 74 -4.46 2.86 9.43
CA ILE A 74 -5.12 2.42 8.18
C ILE A 74 -6.64 2.67 8.23
N SER A 75 -7.30 2.34 9.35
CA SER A 75 -8.74 2.54 9.56
C SER A 75 -9.11 4.02 9.64
N GLY A 76 -8.25 4.89 10.20
CA GLY A 76 -8.40 6.34 10.15
C GLY A 76 -8.27 6.96 8.75
N ARG A 77 -7.67 6.25 7.79
CA ARG A 77 -7.48 6.73 6.41
C ARG A 77 -8.66 6.41 5.47
N ARG A 78 -9.64 5.65 5.95
CA ARG A 78 -10.92 5.41 5.27
C ARG A 78 -12.02 6.37 5.76
N SER A 79 -11.70 7.66 5.90
CA SER A 79 -12.74 8.69 6.01
C SER A 79 -13.46 8.83 4.66
N VAL A 80 -14.76 8.51 4.69
CA VAL A 80 -15.71 8.48 3.57
C VAL A 80 -15.98 9.88 2.95
N THR A 81 -15.30 10.94 3.40
CA THR A 81 -15.45 12.31 2.90
C THR A 81 -14.13 13.06 2.68
N GLY A 82 -13.00 12.35 2.53
CA GLY A 82 -11.67 12.94 2.32
C GLY A 82 -11.39 13.37 0.88
N LYS A 83 -10.94 14.61 0.70
CA LYS A 83 -10.41 15.19 -0.55
C LYS A 83 -9.55 14.17 -1.30
N LYS A 84 -9.95 13.81 -2.52
CA LYS A 84 -9.19 12.88 -3.37
C LYS A 84 -7.81 13.47 -3.61
N ILE A 85 -6.77 12.77 -3.19
CA ILE A 85 -5.40 13.12 -3.53
C ILE A 85 -5.26 12.88 -5.03
N SER A 86 -5.09 13.97 -5.79
CA SER A 86 -4.80 13.94 -7.22
C SER A 86 -3.30 14.10 -7.43
N MET A 87 -2.68 13.13 -8.09
CA MET A 87 -1.31 13.21 -8.55
C MET A 87 -1.32 13.35 -10.07
N TRP A 88 -0.57 14.31 -10.59
CA TRP A 88 -0.38 14.50 -12.03
C TRP A 88 0.93 13.85 -12.44
N ILE A 89 0.88 13.01 -13.48
CA ILE A 89 2.04 12.33 -14.06
C ILE A 89 2.09 12.78 -15.52
N ASP A 90 3.19 13.42 -15.90
CA ASP A 90 3.48 13.83 -17.28
C ASP A 90 4.69 13.05 -17.81
N ALA A 91 4.68 12.72 -19.10
CA ALA A 91 5.76 11.98 -19.75
C ALA A 91 5.84 12.34 -21.24
N GLY A 92 7.06 12.40 -21.79
CA GLY A 92 7.29 12.65 -23.22
C GLY A 92 7.46 14.12 -23.61
N ILE A 93 7.83 15.00 -22.66
CA ILE A 93 8.19 16.41 -22.94
C ILE A 93 9.40 16.52 -23.89
N HIS A 94 10.30 15.53 -23.87
CA HIS A 94 11.39 15.39 -24.83
C HIS A 94 11.19 14.14 -25.71
N ALA A 95 11.23 14.33 -27.02
CA ALA A 95 11.02 13.27 -28.01
C ALA A 95 12.04 12.11 -27.93
N ARG A 96 13.21 12.35 -27.34
CA ARG A 96 14.27 11.33 -27.18
C ARG A 96 14.19 10.55 -25.87
N GLU A 97 13.29 10.91 -24.95
CA GLU A 97 13.08 10.23 -23.66
C GLU A 97 12.01 9.15 -23.79
N TRP A 98 12.15 8.28 -24.79
CA TRP A 98 11.20 7.24 -25.18
C TRP A 98 10.79 6.26 -24.06
N ILE A 99 11.61 6.07 -23.04
CA ILE A 99 11.25 5.23 -21.88
C ILE A 99 10.14 5.86 -21.02
N ALA A 100 10.09 7.18 -20.91
CA ALA A 100 9.11 7.88 -20.07
C ALA A 100 7.64 7.64 -20.51
N PRO A 101 7.25 7.82 -21.78
CA PRO A 101 5.90 7.51 -22.22
C PRO A 101 5.58 6.01 -22.15
N ALA A 102 6.57 5.13 -22.34
CA ALA A 102 6.37 3.68 -22.19
C ALA A 102 6.06 3.30 -20.73
N THR A 103 6.78 3.85 -19.75
CA THR A 103 6.54 3.62 -18.32
C THR A 103 5.21 4.25 -17.87
N ALA A 104 4.85 5.44 -18.36
CA ALA A 104 3.56 6.04 -18.07
C ALA A 104 2.39 5.16 -18.55
N MET A 105 2.49 4.62 -19.76
CA MET A 105 1.50 3.67 -20.31
C MET A 105 1.42 2.37 -19.50
N TYR A 106 2.55 1.87 -19.04
CA TYR A 106 2.61 0.69 -18.17
C TYR A 106 1.90 0.94 -16.83
N ILE A 107 2.17 2.07 -16.16
CA ILE A 107 1.51 2.43 -14.89
C ILE A 107 -0.01 2.56 -15.06
N VAL A 108 -0.46 3.15 -16.17
CA VAL A 108 -1.89 3.27 -16.51
C VAL A 108 -2.52 1.89 -16.71
N HIS A 109 -1.84 0.99 -17.41
CA HIS A 109 -2.30 -0.37 -17.67
C HIS A 109 -2.40 -1.21 -16.38
N GLU A 110 -1.35 -1.19 -15.54
CA GLU A 110 -1.28 -2.03 -14.35
C GLU A 110 -2.33 -1.65 -13.28
N ASN A 111 -2.76 -0.38 -13.26
CA ASN A 111 -3.60 0.14 -12.18
C ASN A 111 -5.10 0.28 -12.50
N ARG A 112 -5.58 0.11 -13.75
CA ARG A 112 -7.03 0.32 -14.02
C ARG A 112 -7.57 -0.14 -15.37
N MET A 113 -8.07 -1.38 -15.43
CA MET A 113 -8.87 -1.91 -16.56
C MET A 113 -10.31 -1.35 -16.57
N TRP A 114 -10.47 -0.03 -16.72
CA TRP A 114 -11.79 0.59 -16.88
C TRP A 114 -11.82 1.56 -18.06
N ARG A 115 -12.59 1.21 -19.09
CA ARG A 115 -12.69 1.93 -20.39
C ARG A 115 -13.89 2.89 -20.50
N LYS A 116 -14.91 2.75 -19.63
CA LYS A 116 -16.18 3.49 -19.70
C LYS A 116 -16.15 4.77 -18.84
N ASN A 117 -17.10 5.69 -18.96
CA ASN A 117 -17.22 6.79 -18.00
C ASN A 117 -17.62 6.30 -16.60
N ARG A 118 -17.64 7.22 -15.62
CA ARG A 118 -18.01 6.93 -14.21
C ARG A 118 -19.47 7.25 -13.88
N ARG A 119 -20.38 7.21 -14.88
CA ARG A 119 -21.83 7.37 -14.64
C ARG A 119 -22.29 6.30 -13.62
N PRO A 120 -23.12 6.65 -12.61
CA PRO A 120 -23.55 5.74 -11.56
C PRO A 120 -24.20 4.48 -12.13
N ALA A 121 -23.99 3.35 -11.43
CA ALA A 121 -24.50 2.07 -11.88
C ALA A 121 -26.03 2.08 -11.91
N THR A 122 -26.61 1.76 -13.06
CA THR A 122 -28.05 1.55 -13.17
C THR A 122 -28.32 0.05 -13.07
N CYS A 123 -29.15 -0.34 -12.11
CA CYS A 123 -29.53 -1.74 -11.90
C CYS A 123 -30.86 -2.04 -12.58
N LYS A 124 -30.90 -3.08 -13.40
CA LYS A 124 -32.15 -3.59 -14.00
C LYS A 124 -32.46 -4.96 -13.43
N ARG A 125 -33.69 -5.14 -12.93
CA ARG A 125 -34.20 -6.44 -12.49
C ARG A 125 -34.65 -7.24 -13.71
N HIS A 126 -34.03 -8.40 -13.91
CA HIS A 126 -34.50 -9.43 -14.83
C HIS A 126 -35.16 -10.56 -14.03
N HIS A 127 -35.94 -11.41 -14.71
CA HIS A 127 -36.80 -12.42 -14.10
C HIS A 127 -36.06 -13.37 -13.11
N PHE A 128 -34.75 -13.60 -13.32
CA PHE A 128 -33.94 -14.48 -12.47
C PHE A 128 -32.69 -13.83 -11.86
N HIS A 129 -32.39 -12.56 -12.12
CA HIS A 129 -31.24 -11.86 -11.53
C HIS A 129 -31.33 -10.34 -11.71
N THR A 130 -30.64 -9.58 -10.84
CA THR A 130 -30.49 -8.13 -10.99
C THR A 130 -29.11 -7.82 -11.55
N VAL A 131 -29.03 -7.17 -12.71
CA VAL A 131 -27.76 -6.73 -13.31
C VAL A 131 -27.55 -5.26 -13.03
N CYS A 132 -26.42 -4.91 -12.44
CA CYS A 132 -25.98 -3.53 -12.22
C CYS A 132 -24.77 -3.21 -13.11
N CYS A 133 -24.89 -2.22 -13.98
CA CYS A 133 -23.80 -1.78 -14.86
C CYS A 133 -23.45 -0.31 -14.61
N ALA A 134 -22.16 -0.03 -14.35
CA ALA A 134 -21.62 1.31 -14.25
C ALA A 134 -21.02 1.76 -15.59
N GLY A 135 -21.13 3.06 -15.87
CA GLY A 135 -20.47 3.69 -17.01
C GLY A 135 -21.08 3.43 -18.38
N VAL A 136 -20.89 4.40 -19.27
CA VAL A 136 -21.21 4.36 -20.70
C VAL A 136 -19.90 4.54 -21.48
N ASP A 137 -19.74 3.81 -22.58
CA ASP A 137 -18.60 4.00 -23.49
C ASP A 137 -18.77 5.31 -24.26
N LEU A 138 -17.87 6.28 -24.06
CA LEU A 138 -17.94 7.59 -24.70
C LEU A 138 -17.74 7.51 -26.21
N ASN A 139 -16.94 6.57 -26.69
CA ASN A 139 -16.69 6.37 -28.12
C ASN A 139 -17.79 5.55 -28.81
N ARG A 140 -18.93 5.37 -28.13
CA ARG A 140 -20.18 4.79 -28.65
C ARG A 140 -21.40 5.64 -28.27
N ASN A 141 -21.20 6.85 -27.74
CA ASN A 141 -22.26 7.74 -27.24
C ASN A 141 -22.41 9.02 -28.07
N PHE A 142 -21.80 9.08 -29.25
CA PHE A 142 -21.99 10.17 -30.19
C PHE A 142 -23.21 9.91 -31.07
N ASP A 143 -23.87 10.97 -31.51
CA ASP A 143 -25.06 10.92 -32.36
C ASP A 143 -24.70 10.74 -33.84
N TRP A 144 -23.93 9.69 -34.14
CA TRP A 144 -23.62 9.22 -35.49
C TRP A 144 -23.83 7.70 -35.50
N PHE A 145 -24.81 7.19 -36.27
CA PHE A 145 -25.22 5.77 -36.27
C PHE A 145 -25.50 5.19 -34.86
N TRP A 146 -26.09 5.98 -33.97
CA TRP A 146 -26.35 5.59 -32.58
C TRP A 146 -27.37 4.44 -32.48
N SER A 147 -27.01 3.37 -31.76
CA SER A 147 -27.86 2.18 -31.58
C SER A 147 -28.33 1.53 -32.90
N CYS A 148 -27.53 1.56 -33.96
CA CYS A 148 -27.91 0.98 -35.24
C CYS A 148 -28.18 -0.53 -35.10
N LYS A 149 -29.44 -0.92 -35.23
CA LYS A 149 -29.84 -2.32 -35.44
C LYS A 149 -29.43 -2.67 -36.87
N SER A 150 -28.54 -3.64 -37.02
CA SER A 150 -28.39 -4.34 -38.28
C SER A 150 -29.73 -4.99 -38.62
N VAL A 151 -30.53 -4.35 -39.45
CA VAL A 151 -31.53 -5.06 -40.24
C VAL A 151 -30.74 -5.72 -41.36
N ILE A 152 -30.42 -7.00 -41.17
CA ILE A 152 -30.03 -7.88 -42.26
C ILE A 152 -31.32 -8.09 -43.05
N VAL A 153 -31.38 -7.51 -44.24
CA VAL A 153 -32.33 -7.89 -45.29
C VAL A 153 -31.88 -9.24 -45.85
#